data_AF-A0A9E3DRD6-F1
#
_entry.id   AF-A0A9E3DRD6-F1
#
_cell.length_a   1.000
_cell.length_b   1.000
_cell.length_c   1.000
_cell.angle_alpha   90.00
_cell.angle_beta   90.00
_cell.angle_gamma   90.00
#
_symmetry.space_group_name_H-M   'P 1'
#
loop_
_entity.id
_entity.type
_entity.pdbx_description
1 polymer ?
#
loop_
_entity_poly.entity_id
_entity_poly.type
_entity_poly.pdbx_seq_one_letter_code
_entity_poly.pdbx_strand_id
1 'polypeptide(L)' 'EVIRRGQKCGEFDPQLPADWLIGILVDLIHAASRQVTAGAMSAEAAEQALLRSATAALTSHR' A
#
# COMPACT_ATOMS: atom_id res chain seq x y z
N GLU A 1 -9.42 -6.80 10.00
CA GLU A 1 -8.93 -6.31 11.31
C GLU A 1 -7.84 -5.25 11.25
N VAL A 2 -6.68 -5.47 10.63
CA VAL A 2 -5.55 -4.51 10.68
C VAL A 2 -5.90 -3.11 10.15
N ILE A 3 -6.51 -3.01 8.96
CA ILE A 3 -6.88 -1.71 8.36
C ILE A 3 -7.87 -0.96 9.26
N ARG A 4 -8.95 -1.61 9.69
CA ARG A 4 -9.95 -0.99 10.57
C ARG A 4 -9.35 -0.53 11.90
N ARG A 5 -8.39 -1.27 12.46
CA ARG A 5 -7.65 -0.85 13.67
C ARG A 5 -6.85 0.42 13.39
N GLY A 6 -6.05 0.45 12.33
CA GLY A 6 -5.27 1.64 11.98
C GLY A 6 -6.14 2.87 11.73
N GLN A 7 -7.31 2.71 11.11
CA GLN A 7 -8.30 3.79 10.96
C GLN A 7 -8.82 4.29 12.31
N LYS A 8 -9.18 3.39 13.24
CA LYS A 8 -9.62 3.75 14.59
C LYS A 8 -8.53 4.46 15.41
N CYS A 9 -7.26 4.13 15.16
CA CYS A 9 -6.10 4.74 15.82
C CYS A 9 -5.63 6.04 15.14
N GLY A 10 -6.22 6.43 14.00
CA GLY A 10 -5.80 7.59 13.22
C GLY A 10 -4.48 7.40 12.45
N GLU A 11 -3.99 6.16 12.35
CA GLU A 11 -2.81 5.80 11.57
C GLU A 11 -3.14 5.74 10.07
N PHE A 12 -4.34 5.25 9.74
CA PHE A 12 -4.82 5.13 8.36
C PHE A 12 -6.01 6.04 8.09
N ASP A 13 -6.21 6.40 6.83
CA ASP A 13 -7.28 7.31 6.41
C ASP A 13 -8.66 6.77 6.81
N PRO A 14 -9.38 7.43 7.73
CA PRO A 14 -10.68 6.96 8.21
C PRO A 14 -11.83 7.31 7.27
N GLN A 15 -11.62 8.16 6.26
CA GLN A 15 -12.64 8.57 5.29
C GLN A 15 -12.80 7.55 4.16
N LEU A 16 -11.77 6.73 3.90
CA LEU A 16 -11.81 5.70 2.88
C LEU A 16 -12.39 4.38 3.42
N PRO A 17 -13.22 3.66 2.64
CA PRO A 17 -13.66 2.32 3.03
C PRO A 17 -12.47 1.37 3.25
N ALA A 18 -12.52 0.52 4.28
CA ALA A 18 -11.43 -0.42 4.55
C ALA A 18 -11.12 -1.34 3.36
N ASP A 19 -12.15 -1.79 2.63
CA ASP A 19 -11.98 -2.68 1.47
C ASP A 19 -11.33 -1.95 0.28
N TRP A 20 -11.53 -0.63 0.18
CA TRP A 20 -10.84 0.22 -0.79
C TRP A 20 -9.33 0.27 -0.53
N LEU A 21 -8.94 0.49 0.74
CA LEU A 21 -7.53 0.48 1.15
C LEU A 21 -6.86 -0.88 0.91
N ILE A 22 -7.59 -1.98 1.13
CA ILE A 22 -7.10 -3.33 0.82
C ILE A 22 -6.88 -3.50 -0.68
N GLY A 23 -7.82 -3.04 -1.51
CA GLY A 23 -7.69 -3.06 -2.97
C GLY A 23 -6.42 -2.35 -3.46
N ILE A 24 -6.17 -1.14 -2.95
CA ILE A 24 -4.96 -0.37 -3.27
C ILE A 24 -3.69 -1.17 -2.92
N LEU A 25 -3.63 -1.79 -1.74
CA LEU A 25 -2.46 -2.60 -1.34
C LEU A 25 -2.24 -3.77 -2.29
N VAL A 26 -3.30 -4.48 -2.67
CA VAL A 26 -3.22 -5.60 -3.62
C VAL A 26 -2.71 -5.11 -4.99
N ASP A 27 -3.20 -3.99 -5.48
CA ASP A 27 -2.77 -3.41 -6.75
C ASP A 27 -1.30 -2.98 -6.73
N LEU A 28 -0.84 -2.39 -5.62
CA LEU A 28 0.57 -2.03 -5.43
C LEU A 28 1.47 -3.28 -5.40
N ILE A 29 1.05 -4.36 -4.72
CA ILE A 29 1.79 -5.63 -4.69
C ILE A 29 1.91 -6.20 -6.11
N HIS A 30 0.81 -6.23 -6.87
CA HIS A 30 0.84 -6.68 -8.26
C HIS A 30 1.71 -5.78 -9.15
N ALA A 31 1.68 -4.46 -8.93
CA ALA A 31 2.53 -3.54 -9.66
C ALA A 31 4.02 -3.81 -9.39
N ALA A 32 4.41 -3.95 -8.12
CA ALA A 32 5.78 -4.28 -7.73
C ALA A 32 6.22 -5.63 -8.34
N SER A 33 5.37 -6.66 -8.25
CA SER A 33 5.63 -7.96 -8.87
C SER A 33 5.85 -7.85 -10.38
N ARG A 34 5.01 -7.10 -11.11
CA ARG A 34 5.19 -6.89 -12.56
C ARG A 34 6.53 -6.21 -12.87
N GLN A 35 6.96 -5.23 -12.08
CA GLN A 35 8.25 -4.55 -12.30
C GLN A 35 9.44 -5.49 -12.12
N VAL A 36 9.39 -6.38 -11.11
CA VAL A 36 10.42 -7.40 -10.89
C VAL A 36 10.42 -8.42 -12.02
N THR A 37 9.26 -8.96 -12.39
CA THR A 37 9.14 -9.96 -13.47
C THR A 37 9.60 -9.41 -14.82
N ALA A 38 9.36 -8.13 -15.09
CA ALA A 38 9.82 -7.47 -16.31
C ALA A 38 11.33 -7.15 -16.31
N GLY A 39 12.04 -7.36 -15.20
CA GLY A 39 13.44 -6.98 -15.04
C GLY A 39 13.67 -5.45 -14.97
N ALA A 40 12.61 -4.66 -14.81
CA ALA A 40 12.67 -3.21 -14.71
C ALA A 40 13.14 -2.73 -13.33
N MET A 41 12.93 -3.56 -12.30
CA MET A 41 13.38 -3.31 -10.93
C MET A 41 14.00 -4.58 -10.33
N SER A 42 14.99 -4.40 -9.44
CA SER A 42 15.39 -5.49 -8.53
C SER A 42 14.29 -5.75 -7.50
N ALA A 43 14.30 -6.93 -6.88
CA ALA A 43 13.35 -7.28 -5.84
C ALA A 43 13.39 -6.28 -4.67
N GLU A 44 14.59 -5.89 -4.24
CA GLU A 44 14.81 -4.94 -3.14
C GLU A 44 14.29 -3.54 -3.50
N ALA A 45 14.55 -3.08 -4.73
CA ALA A 45 14.05 -1.79 -5.20
C ALA A 45 12.51 -1.77 -5.25
N ALA A 46 11.90 -2.85 -5.72
CA ALA A 46 10.45 -2.99 -5.81
C ALA A 46 9.80 -3.06 -4.42
N GLU A 47 10.42 -3.78 -3.46
CA GLU A 47 9.98 -3.82 -2.07
C GLU A 47 9.99 -2.42 -1.43
N GLN A 48 11.08 -1.67 -1.59
CA GLN A 48 11.17 -0.31 -1.06
C GLN A 48 10.13 0.62 -1.66
N ALA A 49 9.89 0.54 -2.97
CA ALA A 49 8.85 1.30 -3.64
C ALA A 49 7.46 0.93 -3.12
N LEU A 50 7.16 -0.37 -3.01
CA LEU A 50 5.90 -0.88 -2.46
C LEU A 50 5.65 -0.33 -1.05
N LEU A 51 6.61 -0.44 -0.13
CA LEU A 51 6.45 0.01 1.25
C LEU A 51 6.22 1.53 1.34
N ARG A 52 6.97 2.32 0.56
CA ARG A 52 6.79 3.78 0.52
C ARG A 52 5.42 4.16 -0.03
N SER A 53 5.00 3.56 -1.14
CA SER A 53 3.70 3.82 -1.76
C SER A 53 2.53 3.35 -0.89
N ALA A 54 2.64 2.17 -0.28
CA ALA A 54 1.64 1.65 0.64
C ALA A 54 1.46 2.55 1.86
N THR A 55 2.57 3.02 2.44
CA THR A 55 2.52 3.97 3.57
C THR A 55 1.79 5.25 3.17
N ALA A 56 2.19 5.87 2.05
CA ALA A 56 1.56 7.09 1.57
C ALA A 56 0.07 6.91 1.28
N ALA A 57 -0.32 5.78 0.66
CA ALA A 57 -1.70 5.51 0.30
C ALA A 57 -2.60 5.17 1.51
N LEU A 58 -2.04 4.59 2.56
CA LEU A 58 -2.80 4.23 3.76
C LEU A 58 -2.99 5.41 4.71
N THR A 59 -2.05 6.36 4.78
CA THR A 59 -2.11 7.48 5.72
C THR A 59 -3.04 8.60 5.24
N SER A 60 -3.73 9.26 6.17
CA SER A 60 -4.54 10.44 5.82
C SER A 60 -3.64 11.65 5.53
N HIS A 61 -3.88 12.34 4.42
CA HIS A 61 -3.29 13.65 4.18
C HIS A 61 -4.04 14.68 5.03
N ARG A 62 -3.36 15.24 6.02
CA ARG A 62 -3.91 16.28 6.90
C ARG A 62 -3.92 17.64 6.22
#